data_AF-A0A2V5H7Z4-F1
#
_entry.id   AF-A0A2V5H7Z4-F1
#
_cell.length_a   1.000
_cell.length_b   1.000
_cell.length_c   1.000
_cell.angle_alpha   90.00
_cell.angle_beta   90.00
_cell.angle_gamma   90.00
#
_symmetry.space_group_name_H-M   'P 1'
#
loop_
_entity.id
_entity.type
_entity.pdbx_description
1 polymer ?
#
loop_
_entity_poly.entity_id
_entity_poly.type
_entity_poly.pdbx_seq_one_letter_code
_entity_poly.pdbx_strand_id
1 'polypeptide(L)'
;MVQLITLGFLLLGALASTTQACTYCQCEFANSDHCCVYSDASVGELDCASICANAHRADGVSNADGTAGTACNAGGKYECISAFTALDRTPCYTE
;
A
#
# COMPACT_ATOMS: atom_id res chain seq x y z
N MET A 1 43.36 -19.56 -1.34
CA MET A 1 42.53 -18.34 -1.28
C MET A 1 41.12 -18.71 -1.68
N VAL A 2 40.21 -18.56 -0.74
CA VAL A 2 38.88 -19.18 -0.71
C VAL A 2 37.90 -18.24 -1.43
N GLN A 3 37.46 -18.58 -2.65
CA GLN A 3 36.33 -17.89 -3.31
C GLN A 3 35.03 -18.61 -2.94
N LEU A 4 34.66 -18.47 -1.66
CA LEU A 4 33.37 -18.89 -1.14
C LEU A 4 32.36 -17.75 -1.33
N ILE A 5 31.21 -18.14 -1.88
CA ILE A 5 29.87 -17.57 -1.62
C ILE A 5 29.60 -16.21 -2.27
N THR A 6 28.93 -16.28 -3.42
CA THR A 6 27.96 -15.23 -3.83
C THR A 6 26.72 -15.90 -4.41
N LEU A 7 26.18 -16.86 -3.64
CA LEU A 7 24.77 -17.27 -3.71
C LEU A 7 23.95 -16.21 -2.96
N GLY A 8 23.79 -15.05 -3.59
CA GLY A 8 23.02 -13.93 -3.04
C GLY A 8 21.69 -13.80 -3.79
N PHE A 9 20.68 -14.56 -3.36
CA PHE A 9 19.26 -14.22 -3.39
C PHE A 9 18.85 -13.05 -4.31
N LEU A 10 18.55 -13.32 -5.58
CA LEU A 10 17.74 -12.44 -6.42
C LEU A 10 16.49 -13.21 -6.90
N LEU A 11 15.72 -13.70 -5.93
CA LEU A 11 14.55 -14.55 -6.17
C LEU A 11 13.27 -14.05 -5.49
N LEU A 12 13.20 -12.81 -5.01
CA LEU A 12 11.96 -12.27 -4.42
C LEU A 12 11.70 -10.86 -4.91
N GLY A 13 11.05 -10.75 -6.06
CA GLY A 13 10.50 -9.48 -6.54
C GLY A 13 9.24 -9.63 -7.39
N ALA A 14 8.79 -10.85 -7.65
CA ALA A 14 7.46 -11.09 -8.19
C ALA A 14 6.50 -11.33 -7.02
N LEU A 15 6.24 -10.28 -6.23
CA LEU A 15 5.06 -10.31 -5.37
C LEU A 15 3.87 -10.15 -6.30
N ALA A 16 3.17 -11.27 -6.45
CA ALA A 16 2.08 -11.45 -7.36
C ALA A 16 1.04 -10.34 -7.19
N SER A 17 0.80 -9.58 -8.26
CA SER A 17 -0.42 -8.81 -8.45
C SER A 17 -1.55 -9.81 -8.76
N THR A 18 -1.82 -10.74 -7.84
CA THR A 18 -3.15 -11.33 -7.80
C THR A 18 -4.05 -10.18 -7.40
N THR A 19 -4.90 -9.71 -8.32
CA THR A 19 -6.05 -8.86 -7.99
C THR A 19 -6.94 -9.68 -7.06
N GLN A 20 -6.57 -9.73 -5.79
CA GLN A 20 -7.38 -10.31 -4.75
C GLN A 20 -8.52 -9.32 -4.51
N ALA A 21 -9.72 -9.88 -4.45
CA ALA A 21 -10.97 -9.28 -4.07
C ALA A 21 -10.89 -8.67 -2.66
N CYS A 22 -10.13 -7.58 -2.47
CA CYS A 22 -9.83 -7.07 -1.15
C CYS A 22 -10.88 -6.05 -0.76
N THR A 23 -11.49 -6.25 0.42
CA THR A 23 -12.47 -5.31 0.97
C THR A 23 -11.79 -4.17 1.74
N TYR A 24 -10.52 -4.35 2.10
CA TYR A 24 -9.67 -3.36 2.77
C TYR A 24 -8.26 -3.40 2.14
N CYS A 25 -7.85 -2.29 1.55
CA CYS A 25 -6.55 -2.09 0.93
C CYS A 25 -5.63 -1.34 1.91
N GLN A 26 -4.60 -2.00 2.43
CA GLN A 26 -3.52 -1.34 3.16
C GLN A 26 -2.46 -0.90 2.15
N CYS A 27 -2.39 0.39 1.85
CA CYS A 27 -1.33 0.95 1.01
C CYS A 27 -0.01 1.05 1.79
N GLU A 28 1.10 0.94 1.08
CA GLU A 28 2.45 0.96 1.65
C GLU A 28 3.23 2.23 1.30
N PHE A 29 4.09 2.66 2.20
CA PHE A 29 5.15 3.60 1.88
C PHE A 29 6.24 2.94 1.01
N ALA A 30 7.11 3.75 0.38
CA ALA A 30 8.21 3.24 -0.46
C ALA A 30 9.21 2.37 0.31
N ASN A 31 9.27 2.51 1.64
CA ASN A 31 10.04 1.68 2.55
C ASN A 31 9.30 0.40 3.02
N SER A 32 8.13 0.10 2.44
CA SER A 32 7.24 -1.01 2.79
C SER A 32 6.60 -0.96 4.18
N ASP A 33 6.60 0.20 4.84
CA ASP A 33 5.79 0.40 6.04
C ASP A 33 4.31 0.61 5.72
N HIS A 34 3.44 0.32 6.70
CA HIS A 34 2.00 0.60 6.61
C HIS A 34 1.75 2.10 6.50
N CYS A 35 1.12 2.53 5.40
CA CYS A 35 0.76 3.92 5.23
C CYS A 35 -0.65 4.24 5.69
N CYS A 36 -1.62 3.76 4.91
CA CYS A 36 -3.01 4.11 5.08
C CYS A 36 -3.89 2.99 4.55
N VAL A 37 -5.13 2.95 5.03
CA VAL A 37 -6.11 1.95 4.62
C VAL A 37 -7.24 2.61 3.87
N TYR A 38 -7.61 2.00 2.76
CA TYR A 38 -8.84 2.31 2.04
C TYR A 38 -9.81 1.14 2.11
N SER A 39 -11.09 1.45 2.32
CA SER A 39 -12.17 0.47 2.30
C SER A 39 -13.46 1.16 1.87
N ASP A 40 -14.19 0.54 0.95
CA ASP A 40 -15.52 0.99 0.54
C ASP A 40 -16.50 -0.19 0.58
N ALA A 41 -17.46 -0.09 1.50
CA ALA A 41 -18.46 -1.14 1.72
C ALA A 41 -19.51 -1.26 0.58
N SER A 42 -19.57 -0.28 -0.32
CA SER A 42 -20.52 -0.23 -1.44
C SER A 42 -19.96 -0.90 -2.70
N VAL A 43 -18.63 -0.92 -2.85
CA VAL A 43 -17.94 -1.46 -4.04
C VAL A 43 -17.62 -2.95 -3.89
N GLY A 44 -17.47 -3.46 -2.67
CA GLY A 44 -17.21 -4.87 -2.40
C GLY A 44 -15.77 -5.26 -2.70
N GLU A 45 -15.46 -5.54 -3.97
CA GLU A 45 -14.10 -5.86 -4.43
C GLU A 45 -13.37 -4.59 -4.88
N LEU A 46 -12.30 -4.24 -4.16
CA LEU A 46 -11.53 -3.03 -4.43
C LEU A 46 -10.35 -3.33 -5.36
N ASP A 47 -10.13 -2.46 -6.34
CA ASP A 47 -8.91 -2.48 -7.15
C ASP A 47 -7.77 -1.78 -6.40
N CYS A 48 -7.24 -2.47 -5.38
CA CYS A 48 -6.24 -1.90 -4.47
C CYS A 48 -4.98 -1.40 -5.18
N ALA A 49 -4.63 -1.98 -6.34
CA ALA A 49 -3.50 -1.53 -7.15
C ALA A 49 -3.71 -0.08 -7.62
N SER A 50 -4.86 0.23 -8.22
CA SER A 50 -5.17 1.59 -8.69
C SER A 50 -5.39 2.54 -7.53
N ILE A 51 -6.04 2.09 -6.46
CA ILE A 51 -6.28 2.90 -5.25
C ILE A 51 -4.94 3.32 -4.62
N CYS A 52 -4.03 2.36 -4.41
CA CYS A 52 -2.74 2.64 -3.80
C CYS A 52 -1.74 3.31 -4.76
N ALA A 53 -2.02 3.37 -6.07
CA ALA A 53 -1.16 4.07 -7.03
C ALA A 53 -1.15 5.59 -6.84
N ASN A 54 -2.16 6.14 -6.17
CA ASN A 54 -2.28 7.58 -5.86
C ASN A 54 -2.67 7.82 -4.39
N ALA A 55 -2.35 6.88 -3.49
CA ALA A 55 -2.75 6.97 -2.09
C ALA A 55 -2.00 8.06 -1.31
N HIS A 56 -2.77 8.79 -0.51
CA HIS A 56 -2.28 9.77 0.44
C HIS A 56 -2.87 9.48 1.82
N ARG A 57 -2.06 9.63 2.87
CA ARG A 57 -2.47 9.36 4.24
C ARG A 57 -3.34 10.49 4.78
N ALA A 58 -4.48 10.17 5.40
CA ALA A 58 -5.35 11.16 6.02
C ALA A 58 -4.82 11.68 7.37
N ASP A 59 -3.68 12.35 7.35
CA ASP A 59 -2.95 12.86 8.52
C ASP A 59 -3.09 14.37 8.74
N GLY A 60 -3.88 15.06 7.91
CA GLY A 60 -4.12 16.51 8.02
C GLY A 60 -2.96 17.38 7.55
N VAL A 61 -1.94 16.81 6.90
CA VAL A 61 -0.88 17.56 6.23
C VAL A 61 -1.38 18.02 4.86
N SER A 62 -0.95 19.17 4.39
CA SER A 62 -1.15 19.60 2.98
C SER A 62 0.20 19.70 2.31
N ASN A 63 0.34 19.07 1.15
CA ASN A 63 1.56 19.12 0.36
C ASN A 63 1.63 20.42 -0.45
N ALA A 64 2.82 20.74 -0.96
CA ALA A 64 3.07 21.97 -1.72
C ALA A 64 2.37 21.99 -3.10
N ASP A 65 2.01 20.84 -3.63
CA ASP A 65 1.20 20.63 -4.84
C ASP A 65 -0.31 20.72 -4.59
N GLY A 66 -0.73 20.94 -3.34
CA GLY A 66 -2.13 21.13 -2.96
C GLY A 66 -2.90 19.85 -2.65
N THR A 67 -2.27 18.68 -2.77
CA THR A 67 -2.85 17.41 -2.34
C THR A 67 -2.91 17.33 -0.82
N ALA A 68 -3.94 16.66 -0.30
CA ALA A 68 -4.07 16.42 1.13
C ALA A 68 -3.35 15.12 1.50
N GLY A 69 -2.63 15.16 2.61
CA GLY A 69 -2.05 13.99 3.24
C GLY A 69 -0.65 13.61 2.78
N THR A 70 0.13 12.92 3.62
CA THR A 70 1.44 12.41 3.20
C THR A 70 1.29 11.37 2.07
N ALA A 71 1.95 11.59 0.93
CA ALA A 71 1.94 10.66 -0.19
C ALA A 71 2.56 9.31 0.19
N CYS A 72 1.88 8.22 -0.20
CA CYS A 72 2.33 6.85 0.04
C CYS A 72 1.91 5.90 -1.07
N ASN A 73 2.11 6.37 -2.28
CA ASN A 73 1.92 5.64 -3.50
C ASN A 73 3.20 4.87 -3.88
N ALA A 74 3.53 3.80 -3.15
CA ALA A 74 4.69 2.95 -3.43
C ALA A 74 4.57 2.14 -4.74
N GLY A 75 4.25 2.80 -5.86
CA GLY A 75 3.95 2.18 -7.14
C GLY A 75 2.67 1.36 -7.16
N GLY A 76 1.71 1.66 -6.27
CA GLY A 76 0.48 0.86 -6.14
C GLY A 76 0.65 -0.43 -5.34
N LYS A 77 1.70 -0.55 -4.52
CA LYS A 77 1.83 -1.68 -3.58
C LYS A 77 0.76 -1.61 -2.49
N TYR A 78 0.21 -2.78 -2.18
CA TYR A 78 -0.81 -2.94 -1.17
C TYR A 78 -0.73 -4.32 -0.50
N GLU A 79 -1.27 -4.38 0.71
CA GLU A 79 -1.62 -5.60 1.42
C GLU A 79 -3.13 -5.64 1.65
N CYS A 80 -3.71 -6.83 1.56
CA CYS A 80 -5.11 -7.04 1.87
C CYS A 80 -5.27 -7.37 3.34
N ILE A 81 -5.92 -6.49 4.08
CA ILE A 81 -6.05 -6.62 5.52
C ILE A 81 -7.49 -6.94 5.93
N SER A 82 -7.66 -7.35 7.19
CA SER A 82 -8.99 -7.57 7.77
C SER A 82 -9.60 -6.27 8.27
N ALA A 83 -10.93 -6.24 8.41
CA ALA A 83 -11.65 -5.13 9.03
C ALA A 83 -11.11 -4.79 10.43
N PHE A 84 -10.71 -5.80 11.22
CA PHE A 84 -10.16 -5.59 12.56
C PHE A 84 -8.82 -4.86 12.52
N THR A 85 -7.95 -5.24 11.58
CA THR A 85 -6.66 -4.58 11.37
C THR A 85 -6.86 -3.13 10.89
N ALA A 86 -7.87 -2.90 10.05
CA ALA A 86 -8.18 -1.58 9.49
C ALA A 86 -8.59 -0.55 10.56
N LEU A 87 -9.20 -0.98 11.67
CA LEU A 87 -9.65 -0.07 12.75
C LEU A 87 -8.51 0.72 13.41
N ASP A 88 -7.29 0.15 13.44
CA ASP A 88 -6.11 0.76 14.04
C ASP A 88 -5.19 1.40 12.99
N ARG A 89 -5.73 1.71 11.81
CA ARG A 89 -4.95 2.28 10.70
C ARG A 89 -5.49 3.63 10.31
N THR A 90 -4.58 4.49 9.86
CA THR A 90 -4.93 5.79 9.32
C THR A 90 -5.66 5.59 7.99
N PRO A 91 -6.81 6.25 7.76
CA PRO A 91 -7.50 6.14 6.48
C PRO A 91 -6.68 6.81 5.36
N CYS A 92 -6.87 6.38 4.12
CA CYS A 92 -6.37 7.12 2.95
C CYS A 92 -7.34 8.25 2.59
N TYR A 93 -6.83 9.37 2.06
CA TYR A 93 -7.66 10.29 1.28
C TYR A 93 -8.00 9.64 -0.06
N THR A 94 -9.27 9.75 -0.45
CA THR A 94 -9.72 9.48 -1.81
C THR A 94 -9.80 10.78 -2.57
N GLU A 95 -9.08 10.88 -3.67
CA GLU A 95 -9.20 12.00 -4.62
C GLU A 95 -10.12 11.60 -5.78
#